data_AF-A0A844IHL0-F1
#
_entry.id   AF-A0A844IHL0-F1
#
_cell.length_a   1.000
_cell.length_b   1.000
_cell.length_c   1.000
_cell.angle_alpha   90.00
_cell.angle_beta   90.00
_cell.angle_gamma   90.00
#
_symmetry.space_group_name_H-M   'P 1'
#
loop_
_entity.id
_entity.type
_entity.pdbx_description
1 polymer ?
#
loop_
_entity_poly.entity_id
_entity_poly.type
_entity_poly.pdbx_seq_one_letter_code
_entity_poly.pdbx_strand_id
1 'polypeptide(L)' 'MPESQQKTTLDTFLEQQLSNQDAETQQAITQIIDELIARKHQHFSDNKYFILDFQITETGQRYDISVASTLLANPQ' A
#
# COMPACT_ATOMS: atom_id res chain seq x y z
N MET A 1 -11.38 -1.80 -8.80
CA MET A 1 -11.02 -3.19 -9.20
C MET A 1 -11.50 -4.17 -8.13
N PRO A 2 -11.84 -5.41 -8.50
CA PRO A 2 -12.06 -6.51 -7.54
C PRO A 2 -10.86 -6.68 -6.60
N GLU A 3 -11.11 -7.02 -5.33
CA GLU A 3 -10.05 -7.13 -4.30
C GLU A 3 -8.97 -8.15 -4.66
N SER A 4 -9.35 -9.26 -5.33
CA SER A 4 -8.40 -10.26 -5.84
C SER A 4 -7.42 -9.69 -6.87
N GLN A 5 -7.85 -8.77 -7.72
CA GLN A 5 -6.98 -8.12 -8.72
C GLN A 5 -6.07 -7.06 -8.08
N GLN A 6 -6.53 -6.42 -7.00
CA GLN A 6 -5.70 -5.48 -6.22
C GLN A 6 -4.53 -6.21 -5.56
N LYS A 7 -4.80 -7.39 -4.97
CA LYS A 7 -3.76 -8.20 -4.33
C LYS A 7 -2.67 -8.60 -5.33
N THR A 8 -3.03 -9.17 -6.47
CA THR A 8 -2.05 -9.56 -7.51
C THR A 8 -1.22 -8.38 -8.01
N THR A 9 -1.84 -7.21 -8.19
CA THR A 9 -1.12 -6.00 -8.64
C THR A 9 -0.12 -5.52 -7.59
N LEU A 10 -0.52 -5.57 -6.31
CA LEU A 10 0.36 -5.21 -5.20
C LEU A 10 1.51 -6.22 -5.06
N ASP A 11 1.23 -7.51 -5.13
CA ASP A 11 2.25 -8.57 -5.05
C ASP A 11 3.30 -8.39 -6.16
N THR A 12 2.87 -8.18 -7.42
CA THR A 12 3.79 -7.92 -8.53
C THR A 12 4.59 -6.62 -8.35
N PHE A 13 3.98 -5.56 -7.82
CA PHE A 13 4.69 -4.31 -7.54
C PHE A 13 5.76 -4.52 -6.46
N LEU A 14 5.44 -5.24 -5.39
CA LEU A 14 6.37 -5.51 -4.30
C LEU A 14 7.53 -6.40 -4.76
N GLU A 15 7.24 -7.45 -5.54
CA GLU A 15 8.29 -8.28 -6.15
C GLU A 15 9.27 -7.44 -6.98
N GLN A 16 8.78 -6.48 -7.76
CA GLN A 16 9.63 -5.59 -8.56
C GLN A 16 10.45 -4.61 -7.71
N GLN A 17 9.89 -4.06 -6.64
CA GLN A 17 10.60 -3.12 -5.77
C GLN A 17 11.62 -3.82 -4.87
N LEU A 18 11.33 -5.05 -4.48
CA LEU A 18 12.13 -5.82 -3.53
C LEU A 18 13.14 -6.75 -4.20
N SER A 19 13.12 -6.89 -5.54
CA SER A 19 13.95 -7.84 -6.28
C SER A 19 15.46 -7.71 -6.02
N ASN A 20 15.92 -6.53 -5.63
CA ASN A 20 17.34 -6.23 -5.37
C ASN A 20 17.72 -6.32 -3.88
N GLN A 21 16.77 -6.62 -2.98
CA GLN A 21 17.01 -6.79 -1.55
C GLN A 21 17.37 -8.25 -1.23
N ASP A 22 18.03 -8.49 -0.10
CA ASP A 22 18.28 -9.84 0.38
C ASP A 22 16.99 -10.52 0.89
N ALA A 23 16.98 -11.85 0.94
CA ALA A 23 15.79 -12.63 1.25
C ALA A 23 15.18 -12.33 2.64
N GLU A 24 16.02 -11.99 3.63
CA GLU A 24 15.56 -11.66 4.97
C GLU A 24 14.83 -10.31 4.97
N THR A 25 15.42 -9.30 4.31
CA THR A 25 14.80 -7.99 4.12
C THR A 25 13.49 -8.08 3.33
N GLN A 26 13.46 -8.87 2.26
CA GLN A 26 12.23 -9.11 1.48
C GLN A 26 11.13 -9.70 2.36
N GLN A 27 11.44 -10.74 3.14
CA GLN A 27 10.48 -11.38 4.02
C GLN A 27 9.96 -10.43 5.10
N ALA A 28 10.85 -9.66 5.73
CA ALA A 28 10.47 -8.71 6.76
C ALA A 28 9.52 -7.62 6.22
N ILE A 29 9.82 -7.07 5.03
CA ILE A 29 8.97 -6.05 4.39
C ILE A 29 7.60 -6.64 4.02
N THR A 30 7.57 -7.84 3.43
CA THR A 30 6.30 -8.51 3.09
C THR A 30 5.44 -8.75 4.33
N GLN A 31 6.03 -9.20 5.44
CA GLN A 31 5.31 -9.40 6.70
C GLN A 31 4.71 -8.10 7.26
N ILE A 32 5.45 -6.99 7.21
CA ILE A 32 4.95 -5.68 7.64
C ILE A 32 3.76 -5.26 6.78
N ILE A 33 3.85 -5.43 5.46
CA ILE A 33 2.77 -5.05 4.55
C ILE A 33 1.52 -5.89 4.79
N ASP A 34 1.67 -7.21 4.97
CA ASP A 34 0.56 -8.11 5.29
C ASP A 34 -0.14 -7.71 6.60
N GLU A 35 0.62 -7.34 7.63
CA GLU A 35 0.07 -6.83 8.88
C GLU A 35 -0.72 -5.53 8.67
N LEU A 36 -0.18 -4.58 7.90
CA LEU A 36 -0.84 -3.32 7.60
C LEU A 36 -2.14 -3.52 6.81
N ILE A 37 -2.16 -4.45 5.86
CA ILE A 37 -3.37 -4.83 5.11
C ILE A 37 -4.40 -5.44 6.06
N ALA A 38 -4.00 -6.41 6.88
CA ALA A 38 -4.90 -7.05 7.84
C ALA A 38 -5.51 -6.02 8.82
N ARG A 39 -4.68 -5.12 9.35
CA ARG A 39 -5.11 -4.04 10.25
C ARG A 39 -6.08 -3.08 9.56
N LYS A 40 -5.84 -2.74 8.30
CA LYS A 40 -6.77 -1.91 7.50
C LYS A 40 -8.12 -2.62 7.35
N HIS A 41 -8.14 -3.90 7.01
CA HIS A 41 -9.37 -4.66 6.88
C HIS A 41 -10.12 -4.78 8.21
N GLN A 42 -9.41 -4.99 9.32
CA GLN A 42 -10.03 -5.17 10.63
C GLN A 42 -10.66 -3.88 11.17
N HIS A 43 -10.02 -2.73 10.97
CA HIS A 43 -10.42 -1.47 11.64
C HIS A 43 -11.02 -0.42 10.70
N PHE A 44 -10.78 -0.51 9.40
CA PHE A 44 -11.10 0.54 8.43
C PHE A 44 -11.67 -0.04 7.12
N SER A 45 -12.37 -1.19 7.19
CA SER A 45 -12.96 -1.88 6.02
C SER A 45 -13.83 -0.98 5.14
N ASP A 46 -14.52 -0.02 5.76
CA ASP A 46 -15.50 0.85 5.12
C ASP A 46 -14.83 2.07 4.48
N ASN A 47 -13.58 2.35 4.86
CA ASN A 47 -12.79 3.48 4.37
C ASN A 47 -12.10 3.11 3.06
N LYS A 48 -12.89 3.10 1.98
CA LYS A 48 -12.39 2.87 0.62
C LYS A 48 -12.15 4.21 -0.07
N TYR A 49 -10.88 4.61 -0.10
CA TYR A 49 -10.41 5.80 -0.79
C TYR A 49 -9.62 5.43 -2.04
N PHE A 50 -9.83 6.18 -3.12
CA PHE A 50 -8.91 6.19 -4.25
C PHE A 50 -7.78 7.16 -3.97
N ILE A 51 -6.54 6.68 -4.09
CA ILE A 51 -5.36 7.54 -4.15
C ILE A 51 -5.31 8.12 -5.57
N LEU A 52 -5.47 9.43 -5.68
CA LEU A 52 -5.43 10.16 -6.95
C LEU A 52 -3.99 10.54 -7.29
N ASP A 53 -3.24 10.94 -6.27
CA ASP A 53 -1.84 11.31 -6.38
C ASP A 53 -1.13 11.08 -5.04
N PHE A 54 0.17 10.82 -5.10
CA PHE A 54 1.00 10.74 -3.92
C PHE A 54 2.40 11.27 -4.21
N GLN A 55 2.98 11.91 -3.20
CA GLN A 55 4.34 12.42 -3.26
C GLN A 55 5.12 11.93 -2.05
N ILE A 56 6.32 11.39 -2.30
CA ILE A 56 7.30 11.07 -1.27
C ILE A 56 8.36 12.15 -1.29
N THR A 57 8.57 12.81 -0.15
CA THR A 57 9.60 13.82 0.02
C THR A 57 10.62 13.32 1.03
N GLU A 58 11.89 13.27 0.63
CA GLU A 58 13.00 12.97 1.53
C GLU A 58 13.48 14.27 2.18
N THR A 59 13.43 14.35 3.51
CA THR A 59 13.88 15.48 4.31
C THR A 59 14.99 15.04 5.27
N GLY A 60 16.21 14.97 4.73
CA GLY A 60 17.41 14.60 5.50
C GLY A 60 17.40 13.14 5.94
N GLN A 61 16.87 12.84 7.13
CA GLN A 61 16.77 11.48 7.69
C GLN A 61 15.32 10.95 7.74
N ARG A 62 14.36 11.68 7.16
CA ARG A 62 12.94 11.35 7.21
C ARG A 62 12.37 11.25 5.80
N TYR A 63 11.42 10.33 5.65
CA TYR A 63 10.56 10.27 4.48
C TYR A 63 9.17 10.73 4.87
N ASP A 64 8.64 11.70 4.13
CA ASP A 64 7.27 12.18 4.26
C ASP A 64 6.45 11.76 3.06
N ILE A 65 5.29 11.15 3.32
CA ILE A 65 4.32 10.81 2.29
C ILE A 65 3.12 11.77 2.37
N SER A 66 2.86 12.46 1.26
CA SER A 66 1.66 13.26 1.05
C SER A 66 0.74 12.53 0.09
N VAL A 67 -0.54 12.42 0.42
CA VAL A 67 -1.51 11.64 -0.36
C VAL A 67 -2.74 12.50 -0.64
N ALA A 68 -3.06 12.68 -1.91
CA ALA A 68 -4.35 13.21 -2.33
C ALA A 68 -5.29 12.03 -2.58
N SER A 69 -6.38 11.96 -1.83
CA SER A 69 -7.34 10.86 -1.94
C SER A 69 -8.78 11.34 -1.95
N THR A 70 -9.66 10.52 -2.51
CA THR A 70 -11.10 10.78 -2.54
C THR A 70 -11.88 9.53 -2.15
N LEU A 71 -13.06 9.71 -1.57
CA LEU A 71 -13.96 8.60 -1.29
C LEU A 71 -14.45 7.96 -2.59
N LEU A 72 -14.62 6.64 -2.58
CA LEU A 72 -15.52 5.99 -3.53
C LEU A 72 -16.92 6.52 -3.27
N ALA A 73 -17.35 7.51 -4.04
CA ALA A 73 -18.76 7.88 -4.09
C ALA A 73 -19.53 6.61 -4.49
N ASN A 74 -20.38 6.10 -3.60
CA ASN A 74 -21.41 5.18 -4.05
C ASN A 74 -22.26 5.95 -5.06
N PRO A 75 -22.32 5.55 -6.35
CA PRO A 75 -23.49 5.93 -7.12
C PRO A 75 -24.69 5.31 -6.40
N GLN A 76 -25.61 6.15 -5.92
CA GLN A 76 -26.93 5.66 -5.55
C GLN A 76 -27.63 5.08 -6.78
#